data_AF-U1N302-F1
#
_entry.id   AF-U1N302-F1
#
_cell.length_a   1.000
_cell.length_b   1.000
_cell.length_c   1.000
_cell.angle_alpha   90.00
_cell.angle_beta   90.00
_cell.angle_gamma   90.00
#
_symmetry.space_group_name_H-M   'P 1'
#
loop_
_entity.id
_entity.type
_entity.pdbx_description
1 polymer ?
#
loop_
_entity_poly.entity_id
_entity_poly.type
_entity_poly.pdbx_seq_one_letter_code
_entity_poly.pdbx_strand_id
1 'polypeptide(L)'
;MSLVVSYDLADDADQQAFDQLREDPSNLTGNFEQRLSRIADRTATDTDREMTISDVSASVETRDGVGVIRVSAEWSNLASVSGDELTLTEPFASEFQPDRLFVVDPPEGYQLATSSHKPANTDAETVQWTSGSGIDLSGFSTTFATDSSESLPIPLTTVLALGLVSALGYAGHLTTDFDKNSSTTSQSRLFLNCPTRRRTYRSTCIVRRCPRRL
;
A
#
# COMPACT_ATOMS: atom_id res chain seq x y z
N MET A 1 4.04 7.61 6.88
CA MET A 1 4.81 8.29 5.80
C MET A 1 5.90 9.16 6.41
N SER A 2 7.08 9.29 5.78
CA SER A 2 8.10 10.25 6.25
C SER A 2 8.94 10.89 5.13
N LEU A 3 9.49 12.06 5.44
CA LEU A 3 10.53 12.74 4.67
C LEU A 3 11.83 12.80 5.49
N VAL A 4 12.97 12.66 4.82
CA VAL A 4 14.30 12.65 5.46
C VAL A 4 15.19 13.73 4.86
N VAL A 5 15.88 14.46 5.73
CA VAL A 5 16.90 15.47 5.37
C VAL A 5 18.19 15.15 6.13
N SER A 6 19.32 15.22 5.43
CA SER A 6 20.65 15.08 6.01
C SER A 6 21.44 16.39 5.88
N TYR A 7 22.28 16.68 6.87
CA TYR A 7 23.15 17.86 6.97
C TYR A 7 24.59 17.42 7.24
N ASP A 8 25.56 18.04 6.57
CA ASP A 8 26.98 17.82 6.84
C ASP A 8 27.43 18.70 8.02
N LEU A 9 27.69 18.09 9.18
CA LEU A 9 28.03 18.86 10.39
C LEU A 9 29.50 19.32 10.41
N ALA A 10 30.29 19.00 9.39
CA ALA A 10 31.61 19.60 9.20
C ALA A 10 31.52 20.97 8.51
N ASP A 11 30.39 21.30 7.89
CA ASP A 11 30.11 22.62 7.33
C ASP A 11 29.36 23.49 8.35
N ASP A 12 29.90 24.70 8.60
CA ASP A 12 29.37 25.60 9.63
C ASP A 12 27.92 26.03 9.36
N ALA A 13 27.52 26.18 8.08
CA ALA A 13 26.18 26.61 7.72
C ALA A 13 25.17 25.47 7.91
N ASP A 14 25.52 24.25 7.47
CA ASP A 14 24.71 23.05 7.69
C ASP A 14 24.59 22.72 9.19
N GLN A 15 25.67 22.85 9.95
CA GLN A 15 25.65 22.67 11.40
C GLN A 15 24.70 23.67 12.08
N GLN A 16 24.80 24.96 11.74
CA GLN A 16 23.93 25.98 12.30
C GLN A 16 22.45 25.72 11.96
N ALA A 17 22.14 25.33 10.72
CA ALA A 17 20.79 25.00 10.31
C ALA A 17 20.23 23.78 11.04
N PHE A 18 21.06 22.75 11.20
CA PHE A 18 20.70 21.55 11.96
C PHE A 18 20.41 21.85 13.43
N ASP A 19 21.26 22.65 14.09
CA ASP A 19 21.10 23.02 15.50
C ASP A 19 19.80 23.79 15.74
N GLN A 20 19.45 24.74 14.86
CA GLN A 20 18.18 25.47 14.95
C GLN A 20 16.96 24.55 14.88
N LEU A 21 16.95 23.63 13.91
CA LEU A 21 15.84 22.68 13.74
C LEU A 21 15.78 21.64 14.85
N ARG A 22 16.94 21.28 15.42
CA ARG A 22 17.03 20.38 16.57
C ARG A 22 16.44 21.01 17.83
N GLU A 23 16.69 22.30 18.06
CA GLU A 23 16.18 23.02 19.23
C GLU A 23 14.67 23.23 19.17
N ASP A 24 14.14 23.61 17.99
CA ASP A 24 12.71 23.83 17.80
C ASP A 24 12.21 23.31 16.43
N PRO A 25 11.80 22.03 16.36
CA PRO A 25 11.25 21.47 15.12
C PRO A 25 9.79 21.87 14.87
N SER A 26 9.16 22.66 15.74
CA SER A 26 7.70 22.89 15.68
C SER A 26 7.25 23.60 14.40
N ASN A 27 8.05 24.55 13.90
CA ASN A 27 7.80 25.20 12.62
C ASN A 27 7.89 24.21 11.45
N LEU A 28 8.86 23.28 11.50
CA LEU A 28 9.02 22.26 10.47
C LEU A 28 7.83 21.30 10.47
N THR A 29 7.43 20.77 11.63
CA THR A 29 6.28 19.85 11.74
C THR A 29 4.96 20.54 11.39
N GLY A 30 4.75 21.77 11.85
CA GLY A 30 3.53 22.54 11.56
C GLY A 30 3.39 22.91 10.08
N ASN A 31 4.49 23.24 9.40
CA ASN A 31 4.47 23.48 7.95
C ASN A 31 4.23 22.18 7.16
N PHE A 32 4.81 21.07 7.61
CA PHE A 32 4.60 19.75 7.02
C PHE A 32 3.13 19.31 7.14
N GLU A 33 2.55 19.43 8.33
CA GLU A 33 1.12 19.14 8.57
C GLU A 33 0.23 19.99 7.68
N GLN A 34 0.37 21.32 7.68
CA GLN A 34 -0.45 22.22 6.87
C GLN A 34 -0.34 21.97 5.36
N ARG A 35 0.84 21.53 4.88
CA ARG A 35 1.02 21.14 3.48
C ARG A 35 0.26 19.85 3.20
N LEU A 36 0.43 18.83 4.04
CA LEU A 36 -0.22 17.53 3.85
C LEU A 36 -1.74 17.62 3.98
N SER A 37 -2.28 18.34 4.96
CA SER A 37 -3.71 18.50 5.15
C SER A 37 -4.37 19.11 3.91
N ARG A 38 -3.76 20.15 3.31
CA ARG A 38 -4.27 20.75 2.08
C ARG A 38 -4.31 19.78 0.90
N ILE A 39 -3.31 18.92 0.79
CA ILE A 39 -3.27 17.90 -0.27
C ILE A 39 -4.30 16.81 0.03
N ALA A 40 -4.43 16.40 1.29
CA ALA A 40 -5.42 15.42 1.73
C ALA A 40 -6.85 15.90 1.45
N ASP A 41 -7.19 17.14 1.80
CA ASP A 41 -8.52 17.72 1.55
C ASP A 41 -8.88 17.74 0.06
N ARG A 42 -7.90 18.07 -0.79
CA ARG A 42 -8.08 18.08 -2.23
C ARG A 42 -8.22 16.67 -2.80
N THR A 43 -7.32 15.78 -2.44
CA THR A 43 -7.35 14.37 -2.88
C THR A 43 -8.63 13.67 -2.41
N ALA A 44 -9.08 13.97 -1.20
CA ALA A 44 -10.34 13.50 -0.64
C ALA A 44 -11.53 13.93 -1.50
N THR A 45 -11.54 15.17 -1.98
CA THR A 45 -12.56 15.69 -2.89
C THR A 45 -12.51 15.00 -4.26
N ASP A 46 -11.31 14.88 -4.85
CA ASP A 46 -11.13 14.32 -6.20
C ASP A 46 -11.42 12.81 -6.26
N THR A 47 -11.20 12.10 -5.15
CA THR A 47 -11.44 10.66 -5.05
C THR A 47 -12.76 10.28 -4.38
N ASP A 48 -13.51 11.26 -3.85
CA ASP A 48 -14.73 11.07 -3.04
C ASP A 48 -14.51 10.15 -1.81
N ARG A 49 -13.44 10.42 -1.04
CA ARG A 49 -13.00 9.61 0.11
C ARG A 49 -12.59 10.49 1.28
N GLU A 50 -12.97 10.13 2.50
CA GLU A 50 -12.49 10.82 3.70
C GLU A 50 -11.03 10.44 3.99
N MET A 51 -10.15 11.43 4.14
CA MET A 51 -8.73 11.25 4.44
C MET A 51 -8.33 12.13 5.64
N THR A 52 -7.39 11.64 6.45
CA THR A 52 -6.95 12.35 7.67
C THR A 52 -5.44 12.24 7.84
N ILE A 53 -4.82 13.37 8.23
CA ILE A 53 -3.43 13.44 8.68
C ILE A 53 -3.40 13.45 10.21
N SER A 54 -2.55 12.61 10.82
CA SER A 54 -2.35 12.57 12.26
C SER A 54 -0.89 12.28 12.64
N ASP A 55 -0.60 12.33 13.94
CA ASP A 55 0.65 11.87 14.54
C ASP A 55 1.92 12.49 13.92
N VAL A 56 1.82 13.78 13.56
CA VAL A 56 2.92 14.53 12.98
C VAL A 56 4.02 14.73 14.01
N SER A 57 5.23 14.31 13.65
CA SER A 57 6.38 14.33 14.55
C SER A 57 7.70 14.51 13.79
N ALA A 58 8.71 15.02 14.49
CA ALA A 58 10.07 15.07 13.99
C ALA A 58 10.99 14.26 14.90
N SER A 59 11.88 13.46 14.31
CA SER A 59 13.00 12.84 14.99
C SER A 59 14.31 13.44 14.47
N VAL A 60 15.26 13.60 15.39
CA VAL A 60 16.56 14.20 15.11
C VAL A 60 17.64 13.26 15.61
N GLU A 61 18.55 12.91 14.72
CA GLU A 61 19.65 11.99 14.97
C GLU A 61 20.96 12.60 14.48
N THR A 62 22.06 12.22 15.12
CA THR A 62 23.41 12.62 14.70
C THR A 62 24.29 11.39 14.70
N ARG A 63 25.00 11.17 13.60
CA ARG A 63 25.89 10.02 13.45
C ARG A 63 27.03 10.33 12.50
N ASP A 64 28.25 10.01 12.92
CA ASP A 64 29.46 10.07 12.09
C ASP A 64 29.66 11.42 11.36
N GLY A 65 29.34 12.54 12.05
CA GLY A 65 29.44 13.89 11.48
C GLY A 65 28.25 14.31 10.60
N VAL A 66 27.21 13.48 10.50
CA VAL A 66 25.98 13.79 9.74
C VAL A 66 24.80 13.98 10.69
N GLY A 67 24.09 15.09 10.53
CA GLY A 67 22.82 15.35 11.19
C GLY A 67 21.67 14.86 10.32
N VAL A 68 20.72 14.12 10.88
CA VAL A 68 19.54 13.61 10.17
C VAL A 68 18.28 14.08 10.87
N ILE A 69 17.39 14.73 10.11
CA ILE A 69 16.06 15.11 10.57
C ILE A 69 15.04 14.34 9.75
N ARG A 70 14.17 13.59 10.43
CA ARG A 70 13.05 12.87 9.82
C ARG A 70 11.76 13.47 10.32
N VAL A 71 10.90 13.88 9.40
CA VAL A 71 9.54 14.31 9.72
C VAL A 71 8.58 13.24 9.25
N SER A 72 7.71 12.77 10.13
CA SER A 72 6.75 11.70 9.89
C SER A 72 5.33 12.14 10.18
N ALA A 73 4.39 11.56 9.46
CA ALA A 73 2.95 11.69 9.70
C ALA A 73 2.25 10.38 9.32
N GLU A 74 1.13 10.13 9.99
CA GLU A 74 0.17 9.09 9.63
C GLU A 74 -0.87 9.68 8.67
N TRP A 75 -1.12 8.99 7.56
CA TRP A 75 -2.14 9.37 6.59
C TRP A 75 -3.13 8.22 6.44
N SER A 76 -4.32 8.41 6.98
CA SER A 76 -5.40 7.43 6.95
C SER A 76 -6.20 7.50 5.64
N ASN A 77 -6.65 6.33 5.15
CA ASN A 77 -7.45 6.18 3.93
C ASN A 77 -6.80 6.73 2.64
N LEU A 78 -5.47 6.80 2.61
CA LEU A 78 -4.74 7.24 1.42
C LEU A 78 -4.83 6.20 0.30
N ALA A 79 -4.41 4.97 0.57
CA ALA A 79 -4.44 3.88 -0.40
C ALA A 79 -5.87 3.39 -0.65
N SER A 80 -6.24 3.18 -1.92
CA SER A 80 -7.46 2.47 -2.29
C SER A 80 -7.36 1.00 -1.86
N VAL A 81 -8.46 0.41 -1.42
CA VAL A 81 -8.51 -0.97 -0.95
C VAL A 81 -9.32 -1.82 -1.92
N SER A 82 -8.75 -2.92 -2.40
CA SER A 82 -9.43 -3.90 -3.24
C SER A 82 -9.08 -5.32 -2.79
N GLY A 83 -9.95 -5.95 -2.01
CA GLY A 83 -9.65 -7.25 -1.40
C GLY A 83 -8.46 -7.14 -0.44
N ASP A 84 -7.40 -7.88 -0.74
CA ASP A 84 -6.15 -7.93 0.03
C ASP A 84 -5.07 -6.99 -0.54
N GLU A 85 -5.44 -6.09 -1.46
CA GLU A 85 -4.54 -5.14 -2.11
C GLU A 85 -4.81 -3.70 -1.67
N LEU A 86 -3.72 -2.98 -1.42
CA LEU A 86 -3.69 -1.54 -1.16
C LEU A 86 -2.97 -0.85 -2.32
N THR A 87 -3.70 -0.04 -3.08
CA THR A 87 -3.12 0.73 -4.20
C THR A 87 -2.96 2.19 -3.81
N LEU A 88 -1.72 2.67 -3.86
CA LEU A 88 -1.32 4.05 -3.63
C LEU A 88 -1.04 4.71 -4.97
N THR A 89 -1.83 5.73 -5.32
CA THR A 89 -1.73 6.44 -6.61
C THR A 89 -1.74 7.94 -6.38
N GLU A 90 -2.92 8.53 -6.15
CA GLU A 90 -3.04 9.94 -5.77
C GLU A 90 -2.62 10.15 -4.31
N PRO A 91 -2.08 11.32 -3.96
CA PRO A 91 -1.77 12.48 -4.81
C PRO A 91 -0.45 12.39 -5.58
N PHE A 92 0.31 11.31 -5.40
CA PHE A 92 1.71 11.22 -5.88
C PHE A 92 1.80 11.19 -7.40
N ALA A 93 0.77 10.63 -8.05
CA ALA A 93 0.70 10.55 -9.51
C ALA A 93 0.65 11.92 -10.20
N SER A 94 0.19 12.98 -9.53
CA SER A 94 -0.13 14.24 -10.19
C SER A 94 0.13 15.51 -9.37
N GLU A 95 -0.19 15.51 -8.08
CA GLU A 95 -0.28 16.75 -7.29
C GLU A 95 0.82 16.91 -6.24
N PHE A 96 1.42 15.80 -5.82
CA PHE A 96 2.45 15.78 -4.79
C PHE A 96 3.75 15.18 -5.31
N GLN A 97 4.72 16.06 -5.55
CA GLN A 97 6.09 15.68 -5.86
C GLN A 97 6.96 15.91 -4.62
N PRO A 98 7.46 14.83 -3.99
CA PRO A 98 8.42 14.95 -2.91
C PRO A 98 9.75 15.41 -3.48
N ASP A 99 10.32 16.45 -2.87
CA ASP A 99 11.63 17.02 -3.21
C ASP A 99 12.80 16.18 -2.66
N ARG A 100 12.51 15.12 -1.89
CA ARG A 100 13.46 14.31 -1.13
C ARG A 100 13.01 12.86 -1.02
N LEU A 101 13.84 12.02 -0.39
CA LEU A 101 13.57 10.61 -0.13
C LEU A 101 12.12 10.41 0.37
N PHE A 102 11.34 9.69 -0.43
CA PHE A 102 9.96 9.36 -0.12
C PHE A 102 9.90 7.96 0.48
N VAL A 103 9.37 7.85 1.70
CA VAL A 103 9.29 6.59 2.44
C VAL A 103 7.84 6.27 2.78
N VAL A 104 7.39 5.09 2.34
CA VAL A 104 6.11 4.51 2.72
C VAL A 104 6.36 3.33 3.66
N ASP A 105 5.63 3.34 4.75
CA ASP A 105 5.55 2.26 5.74
C ASP A 105 4.13 1.67 5.58
N PRO A 106 4.00 0.53 4.87
CA PRO A 106 2.71 -0.11 4.69
C PRO A 106 2.24 -0.77 6.00
N PRO A 107 0.93 -0.97 6.18
CA PRO A 107 0.42 -1.69 7.35
C PRO A 107 1.04 -3.08 7.51
N GLU A 108 1.13 -3.57 8.76
CA GLU A 108 1.67 -4.88 9.07
C GLU A 108 1.04 -5.99 8.20
N GLY A 109 1.88 -6.84 7.63
CA GLY A 109 1.48 -7.96 6.77
C GLY A 109 1.35 -7.62 5.29
N TYR A 110 1.41 -6.35 4.90
CA TYR A 110 1.44 -5.92 3.50
C TYR A 110 2.87 -5.76 3.00
N GLN A 111 3.14 -6.30 1.81
CA GLN A 111 4.43 -6.20 1.12
C GLN A 111 4.24 -5.60 -0.26
N LEU A 112 5.32 -5.04 -0.82
CA LEU A 112 5.30 -4.47 -2.15
C LEU A 112 5.03 -5.55 -3.20
N ALA A 113 3.90 -5.46 -3.89
CA ALA A 113 3.55 -6.38 -4.97
C ALA A 113 3.98 -5.83 -6.34
N THR A 114 3.60 -4.59 -6.65
CA THR A 114 3.96 -3.93 -7.90
C THR A 114 4.20 -2.44 -7.68
N SER A 115 5.07 -1.84 -8.50
CA SER A 115 5.30 -0.40 -8.50
C SER A 115 5.62 0.08 -9.90
N SER A 116 4.96 1.16 -10.31
CA SER A 116 5.25 1.92 -11.53
C SER A 116 6.67 2.49 -11.54
N HIS A 117 7.18 2.87 -10.38
CA HIS A 117 8.53 3.43 -10.20
C HIS A 117 9.39 2.46 -9.43
N LYS A 118 10.59 2.19 -9.92
CA LYS A 118 11.53 1.28 -9.25
C LYS A 118 11.87 1.85 -7.86
N PRO A 119 11.59 1.12 -6.76
CA PRO A 119 12.05 1.51 -5.45
C PRO A 119 13.58 1.54 -5.41
N ALA A 120 14.12 2.51 -4.69
CA ALA A 120 15.54 2.56 -4.41
C ALA A 120 15.94 1.54 -3.33
N ASN A 121 15.06 1.32 -2.36
CA ASN A 121 15.20 0.26 -1.38
C ASN A 121 13.82 -0.32 -1.01
N THR A 122 13.81 -1.61 -0.73
CA THR A 122 12.65 -2.34 -0.22
C THR A 122 13.14 -3.18 0.96
N ASP A 123 12.76 -2.76 2.16
CA ASP A 123 12.96 -3.52 3.39
C ASP A 123 11.64 -4.18 3.81
N ALA A 124 11.67 -5.04 4.83
CA ALA A 124 10.48 -5.76 5.31
C ALA A 124 9.35 -4.81 5.81
N GLU A 125 9.72 -3.61 6.27
CA GLU A 125 8.79 -2.66 6.90
C GLU A 125 8.64 -1.37 6.10
N THR A 126 9.52 -1.08 5.13
CA THR A 126 9.48 0.20 4.42
C THR A 126 9.86 0.06 2.96
N VAL A 127 9.24 0.90 2.12
CA VAL A 127 9.59 1.05 0.71
C VAL A 127 10.02 2.49 0.48
N GLN A 128 11.15 2.65 -0.20
CA GLN A 128 11.80 3.93 -0.37
C GLN A 128 11.98 4.23 -1.85
N TRP A 129 11.60 5.43 -2.26
CA TRP A 129 11.85 5.93 -3.62
C TRP A 129 12.88 7.05 -3.55
N THR A 130 13.89 6.99 -4.42
CA THR A 130 14.81 8.10 -4.71
C THR A 130 15.29 8.04 -6.15
N SER A 131 15.42 9.21 -6.77
CA SER A 131 16.34 9.45 -7.89
C SER A 131 17.13 10.72 -7.58
N GLY A 132 18.45 10.69 -7.81
CA GLY A 132 19.30 11.87 -7.61
C GLY A 132 18.74 13.10 -8.32
N SER A 133 18.86 14.27 -7.68
CA SER A 133 18.37 15.61 -8.09
C SER A 133 16.85 15.87 -8.06
N GLY A 134 16.05 14.96 -7.51
CA GLY A 134 14.61 15.14 -7.29
C GLY A 134 13.84 13.89 -7.68
N ILE A 135 12.78 13.56 -6.94
CA ILE A 135 11.92 12.43 -7.29
C ILE A 135 10.81 12.96 -8.19
N ASP A 136 10.74 12.43 -9.41
CA ASP A 136 9.56 12.56 -10.26
C ASP A 136 8.68 11.31 -10.04
N LEU A 137 7.55 11.51 -9.39
CA LEU A 137 6.49 10.53 -9.15
C LEU A 137 5.33 10.72 -10.13
N SER A 138 5.51 11.43 -11.24
CA SER A 138 4.43 11.58 -12.24
C SER A 138 3.94 10.21 -12.73
N GLY A 139 2.63 9.97 -12.64
CA GLY A 139 2.03 8.67 -12.95
C GLY A 139 2.33 7.57 -11.92
N PHE A 140 2.77 7.93 -10.71
CA PHE A 140 3.01 6.99 -9.64
C PHE A 140 1.77 6.16 -9.28
N SER A 141 1.96 4.85 -9.30
CA SER A 141 1.06 3.85 -8.75
C SER A 141 1.90 2.73 -8.16
N THR A 142 1.59 2.34 -6.93
CA THR A 142 2.21 1.19 -6.25
C THR A 142 1.13 0.40 -5.53
N THR A 143 1.21 -0.93 -5.62
CA THR A 143 0.30 -1.84 -4.94
C THR A 143 1.06 -2.63 -3.90
N PHE A 144 0.51 -2.67 -2.70
CA PHE A 144 0.92 -3.56 -1.63
C PHE A 144 -0.13 -4.65 -1.48
N ALA A 145 0.31 -5.89 -1.27
CA ALA A 145 -0.57 -7.02 -1.04
C ALA A 145 -0.13 -7.77 0.21
N THR A 146 -1.06 -8.41 0.89
CA THR A 146 -0.67 -9.44 1.85
C THR A 146 -0.15 -10.67 1.11
N ASP A 147 0.76 -11.41 1.74
CA ASP A 147 1.05 -12.78 1.32
C ASP A 147 -0.19 -13.65 1.62
N SER A 148 -1.23 -13.49 0.82
CA SER A 148 -2.33 -14.43 0.74
C SER A 148 -1.76 -15.68 0.06
N SER A 149 -0.97 -16.45 0.81
CA SER A 149 -0.66 -17.85 0.52
C SER A 149 -1.92 -18.71 0.68
N GLU A 150 -3.05 -18.23 0.18
CA GLU A 150 -4.13 -19.08 -0.25
C GLU A 150 -3.69 -19.61 -1.61
N SER A 151 -2.73 -20.55 -1.59
CA SER A 151 -2.62 -21.51 -2.66
C SER A 151 -4.01 -22.11 -2.79
N LEU A 152 -4.83 -21.59 -3.72
CA LEU A 152 -6.07 -22.23 -4.07
C LEU A 152 -5.68 -23.68 -4.31
N PRO A 153 -6.26 -24.67 -3.58
CA PRO A 153 -6.01 -26.06 -3.91
C PRO A 153 -6.49 -26.17 -5.35
N ILE A 154 -5.55 -26.24 -6.29
CA ILE A 154 -5.85 -26.54 -7.68
C ILE A 154 -6.64 -27.85 -7.55
N PRO A 155 -7.97 -27.90 -7.76
CA PRO A 155 -8.56 -29.21 -7.90
C PRO A 155 -7.77 -29.84 -9.05
N LEU A 156 -7.20 -31.01 -8.77
CA LEU A 156 -6.64 -31.89 -9.77
C LEU A 156 -7.78 -32.26 -10.74
N THR A 157 -8.20 -31.34 -11.59
CA THR A 157 -8.87 -31.67 -12.85
C THR A 157 -7.76 -32.16 -13.75
N THR A 158 -7.52 -33.46 -13.62
CA THR A 158 -6.96 -34.38 -14.57
C THR A 158 -7.21 -33.91 -16.02
N VAL A 159 -6.29 -33.16 -16.62
CA VAL A 159 -6.27 -33.02 -18.08
C VAL A 159 -5.48 -34.18 -18.63
N LEU A 160 -6.14 -35.32 -18.68
CA LEU A 160 -5.71 -36.50 -19.43
C LEU A 160 -6.04 -36.22 -20.92
N ALA A 161 -5.23 -35.40 -21.57
CA ALA A 161 -5.32 -35.21 -23.02
C ALA A 161 -4.51 -36.32 -23.72
N LEU A 162 -5.15 -37.49 -23.86
CA LEU A 162 -4.72 -38.55 -24.78
C LEU A 162 -4.85 -38.04 -26.22
N GLY A 163 -3.74 -37.62 -26.81
CA GLY A 163 -3.61 -37.41 -28.25
C GLY A 163 -3.01 -38.63 -28.93
N LEU A 164 -3.83 -39.63 -29.27
CA LEU A 164 -3.50 -40.61 -30.31
C LEU A 164 -4.53 -40.50 -31.42
N VAL A 165 -4.13 -39.88 -32.54
CA VAL A 165 -4.86 -39.91 -33.80
C VAL A 165 -3.98 -40.56 -34.86
N SER A 166 -4.29 -41.82 -35.17
CA SER A 166 -4.11 -42.47 -36.47
C SER A 166 -4.91 -43.79 -36.44
N ALA A 167 -6.15 -43.79 -36.93
CA ALA A 167 -6.56 -44.07 -38.32
C ALA A 167 -6.87 -45.55 -38.58
N LEU A 168 -7.95 -45.81 -39.34
CA LEU A 168 -8.59 -47.09 -39.72
C LEU A 168 -9.59 -47.60 -38.65
N GLY A 169 -10.86 -47.89 -38.90
CA GLY A 169 -11.69 -47.98 -40.11
C GLY A 169 -12.97 -48.77 -39.77
N TYR A 170 -14.05 -48.49 -40.49
CA TYR A 170 -15.28 -49.28 -40.65
C TYR A 170 -16.36 -49.36 -39.54
N ALA A 171 -17.52 -48.81 -39.93
CA ALA A 171 -18.88 -49.38 -39.92
C ALA A 171 -19.57 -49.75 -38.61
N GLY A 172 -20.79 -49.20 -38.44
CA GLY A 172 -21.84 -49.88 -37.69
C GLY A 172 -22.66 -48.96 -36.78
N HIS A 173 -23.72 -48.38 -37.35
CA HIS A 173 -25.07 -48.20 -36.81
C HIS A 173 -25.24 -48.22 -35.27
N LEU A 174 -25.82 -47.16 -34.70
CA LEU A 174 -27.03 -47.24 -33.87
C LEU A 174 -27.55 -45.83 -33.52
N THR A 175 -28.81 -45.63 -33.88
CA THR A 175 -29.68 -44.51 -33.57
C THR A 175 -29.98 -44.44 -32.08
N THR A 176 -29.90 -43.25 -31.49
CA THR A 176 -30.58 -42.97 -30.22
C THR A 176 -31.30 -41.64 -30.32
N ASP A 177 -32.63 -41.75 -30.40
CA ASP A 177 -33.60 -40.73 -30.04
C ASP A 177 -33.24 -40.11 -28.68
N PHE A 178 -33.20 -38.77 -28.63
CA PHE A 178 -33.18 -38.04 -27.36
C PHE A 178 -34.57 -37.48 -27.13
N ASP A 179 -35.31 -38.21 -26.30
CA ASP A 179 -36.64 -37.88 -25.80
C ASP A 179 -36.63 -36.60 -24.94
N LYS A 180 -37.82 -36.00 -24.86
CA LYS A 180 -38.12 -34.64 -24.46
C LYS A 180 -39.00 -34.68 -23.20
N ASN A 181 -38.51 -34.27 -22.02
CA ASN A 181 -39.39 -33.75 -20.94
C ASN A 181 -38.55 -33.16 -19.78
N SER A 182 -38.60 -31.86 -19.48
CA SER A 182 -39.63 -31.09 -18.74
C SER A 182 -39.51 -31.15 -17.21
N SER A 183 -39.09 -29.99 -16.67
CA SER A 183 -39.69 -29.24 -15.56
C SER A 183 -39.90 -29.92 -14.20
N THR A 184 -39.35 -29.35 -13.12
CA THR A 184 -40.12 -29.04 -11.90
C THR A 184 -39.47 -27.90 -11.10
N THR A 185 -40.25 -26.83 -10.98
CA THR A 185 -40.21 -25.68 -10.07
C THR A 185 -40.15 -26.07 -8.58
N SER A 186 -39.38 -25.34 -7.77
CA SER A 186 -39.83 -24.97 -6.42
C SER A 186 -39.12 -23.72 -5.87
N GLN A 187 -39.86 -22.62 -5.79
CA GLN A 187 -39.56 -21.45 -4.95
C GLN A 187 -40.33 -21.58 -3.63
N SER A 188 -39.72 -21.15 -2.51
CA SER A 188 -40.28 -20.28 -1.43
C SER A 188 -39.36 -20.35 -0.19
N ARG A 189 -38.66 -19.26 0.19
CA ARG A 189 -38.97 -18.27 1.27
C ARG A 189 -39.35 -18.94 2.61
N LEU A 190 -38.76 -18.63 3.78
CA LEU A 190 -38.73 -17.34 4.48
C LEU A 190 -37.77 -17.38 5.71
N PHE A 191 -36.97 -16.31 5.86
CA PHE A 191 -36.72 -15.47 7.05
C PHE A 191 -35.77 -15.84 8.23
N LEU A 192 -34.90 -14.85 8.48
CA LEU A 192 -34.36 -14.31 9.74
C LEU A 192 -33.39 -15.16 10.58
N ASN A 193 -32.11 -14.77 10.56
CA ASN A 193 -31.50 -14.25 11.79
C ASN A 193 -30.27 -13.36 11.50
N CYS A 194 -30.33 -12.12 11.98
CA CYS A 194 -29.19 -11.20 12.08
C CYS A 194 -28.72 -11.25 13.53
N PRO A 195 -27.39 -11.33 13.77
CA PRO A 195 -26.84 -10.57 14.87
C PRO A 195 -25.74 -9.63 14.38
N THR A 196 -26.03 -8.35 14.55
CA THR A 196 -25.09 -7.25 14.69
C THR A 196 -23.89 -7.62 15.57
N ARG A 197 -22.68 -7.58 15.00
CA ARG A 197 -21.47 -7.11 15.69
C ARG A 197 -20.64 -6.27 14.72
N ARG A 198 -20.83 -4.95 14.78
CA ARG A 198 -19.83 -4.00 14.32
C ARG A 198 -18.58 -4.18 15.18
N ARG A 199 -17.56 -4.87 14.68
CA ARG A 199 -16.20 -4.69 15.18
C ARG A 199 -15.66 -3.45 14.49
N THR A 200 -15.65 -2.34 15.21
CA THR A 200 -14.82 -1.19 14.88
C THR A 200 -13.36 -1.65 14.96
N TYR A 201 -12.74 -1.97 13.82
CA TYR A 201 -11.29 -2.05 13.75
C TYR A 201 -10.79 -0.61 13.82
N ARG A 202 -10.46 -0.16 15.03
CA ARG A 202 -9.54 0.96 15.21
C ARG A 202 -8.17 0.42 14.87
N SER A 203 -7.72 0.63 13.63
CA SER A 203 -6.31 0.53 13.28
C SER A 203 -5.60 1.68 14.00
N THR A 204 -5.12 1.42 15.20
CA THR A 204 -4.23 2.31 15.93
C THR A 204 -2.82 1.82 15.68
N CYS A 205 -2.04 2.59 14.93
CA CYS A 205 -0.59 2.43 14.90
C CYS A 205 -0.03 2.79 16.28
N ILE A 206 0.74 1.88 16.87
CA ILE A 206 1.43 2.09 18.14
C ILE A 206 2.91 2.24 17.81
N VAL A 207 3.41 3.48 17.86
CA VAL A 207 4.85 3.73 17.82
C VAL A 207 5.47 3.19 19.10
N ARG A 208 6.12 2.02 19.02
CA ARG A 208 6.91 1.48 20.13
C ARG A 208 8.26 2.18 20.18
N ARG A 209 8.47 2.93 21.26
CA ARG A 209 9.74 3.51 21.67
C ARG A 209 10.80 2.39 21.79
N CYS A 210 11.84 2.42 20.96
CA CYS A 210 12.99 1.54 21.11
C CYS A 210 13.70 1.83 22.45
N PRO A 211 13.89 0.83 23.35
CA PRO A 211 14.66 1.04 24.56
C PRO A 211 16.17 1.12 24.23
N ARG A 212 16.80 2.22 24.65
CA ARG A 212 18.27 2.36 24.70
C ARG A 212 18.86 1.15 25.44
N ARG A 213 19.72 0.38 24.79
CA ARG A 213 20.70 -0.45 25.51
C ARG A 213 21.82 0.46 25.97
N LEU A 214 22.01 0.50 27.29
CA LEU A 214 23.20 1.01 27.97
C LEU A 214 24.39 0.11 27.66
#